data_AF-A0A1I0TVB0-F1
#
_entry.id   AF-A0A1I0TVB0-F1
#
_cell.length_a   1.000
_cell.length_b   1.000
_cell.length_c   1.000
_cell.angle_alpha   90.00
_cell.angle_beta   90.00
_cell.angle_gamma   90.00
#
_symmetry.space_group_name_H-M   'P 1'
#
loop_
_entity.id
_entity.type
_entity.pdbx_description
1 polymer ?
#
loop_
_entity_poly.entity_id
_entity_poly.type
_entity_poly.pdbx_seq_one_letter_code
_entity_poly.pdbx_strand_id
1 'polypeptide(L)'
;MEQLTIFDFVEDGQTADISILNRIQSAFPGWEAIGYVKTYEWRWRDGTEEDYSAIIRRNDEYLWVHVWLYEDGRTQQGYVQRADFEPHWFDLYEKKGKHWVWRSLDDRNRVFEVARKNMG
;
A
#
# COMPACT_ATOMS: atom_id res chain seq x y z
N MET A 1 16.93 24.04 9.68
CA MET A 1 16.78 22.63 9.25
C MET A 1 15.32 22.46 8.91
N GLU A 2 15.00 22.42 7.62
CA GLU A 2 13.64 22.09 7.18
C GLU A 2 13.46 20.58 7.32
N GLN A 3 12.41 20.19 8.06
CA GLN A 3 12.04 18.80 8.24
C GLN A 3 11.41 18.35 6.92
N LEU A 4 12.18 17.64 6.09
CA LEU A 4 11.67 16.99 4.88
C LEU A 4 10.45 16.16 5.26
N THR A 5 9.31 16.49 4.66
CA THR A 5 8.06 15.78 4.88
C THR A 5 7.89 14.74 3.77
N ILE A 6 7.11 13.68 4.00
CA ILE A 6 6.75 12.69 2.96
C ILE A 6 6.21 13.33 1.67
N PHE A 7 5.73 14.58 1.74
CA PHE A 7 5.24 15.35 0.60
C PHE A 7 6.34 15.74 -0.40
N ASP A 8 7.60 15.82 0.05
CA ASP A 8 8.75 16.28 -0.75
C ASP A 8 9.33 15.18 -1.67
N PHE A 9 8.87 13.93 -1.55
CA PHE A 9 9.39 12.77 -2.29
C PHE A 9 8.54 12.38 -3.52
N VAL A 10 7.55 13.19 -3.91
CA VAL A 10 6.62 12.86 -5.03
C VAL A 10 6.89 13.74 -6.26
N GLU A 11 8.16 13.83 -6.63
CA GLU A 11 8.58 14.23 -7.98
C GLU A 11 9.26 13.09 -8.75
N ASP A 12 9.31 11.86 -8.23
CA ASP A 12 9.97 10.74 -8.93
C ASP A 12 9.07 9.97 -9.91
N GLY A 13 7.87 10.48 -10.22
CA GLY A 13 7.07 10.00 -11.35
C GLY A 13 6.71 8.50 -11.32
N GLN A 14 6.78 7.84 -10.16
CA GLN A 14 6.38 6.44 -10.03
C GLN A 14 4.87 6.31 -10.23
N THR A 15 4.51 5.99 -11.47
CA THR A 15 3.15 5.63 -11.84
C THR A 15 2.87 4.24 -11.26
N ALA A 16 1.76 4.10 -10.52
CA ALA A 16 1.36 2.81 -9.99
C ALA A 16 1.22 1.77 -11.11
N ASP A 17 1.76 0.58 -10.88
CA ASP A 17 1.56 -0.53 -11.80
C ASP A 17 0.11 -1.01 -11.68
N ILE A 18 -0.66 -0.79 -12.75
CA ILE A 18 -2.08 -1.15 -12.83
C ILE A 18 -2.26 -2.66 -12.62
N SER A 19 -1.30 -3.49 -13.04
CA SER A 19 -1.39 -4.94 -12.84
C SER A 19 -1.32 -5.32 -11.36
N ILE A 20 -0.44 -4.67 -10.59
CA ILE A 20 -0.34 -4.89 -9.14
C ILE A 20 -1.62 -4.41 -8.45
N LEU A 21 -2.10 -3.20 -8.77
CA LEU A 21 -3.36 -2.68 -8.21
C LEU A 21 -4.54 -3.62 -8.48
N ASN A 22 -4.68 -4.11 -9.73
CA ASN A 22 -5.75 -5.03 -10.10
C ASN A 22 -5.65 -6.36 -9.34
N ARG A 23 -4.44 -6.88 -9.16
CA ARG A 23 -4.22 -8.11 -8.39
C ARG A 23 -4.59 -7.90 -6.91
N ILE A 24 -4.11 -6.83 -6.28
CA ILE A 24 -4.49 -6.48 -4.91
C ILE A 24 -6.02 -6.38 -4.79
N GLN A 25 -6.66 -5.66 -5.71
CA GLN A 25 -8.12 -5.51 -5.73
C GLN A 25 -8.85 -6.85 -5.92
N SER A 26 -8.31 -7.79 -6.71
CA SER A 26 -8.90 -9.12 -6.87
C SER A 26 -8.96 -9.92 -5.56
N ALA A 27 -8.04 -9.64 -4.62
CA ALA A 27 -8.06 -10.22 -3.29
C ALA A 27 -9.22 -9.67 -2.44
N PHE A 28 -9.69 -8.45 -2.71
CA PHE A 28 -10.70 -7.75 -1.92
C PHE A 28 -11.89 -7.29 -2.79
N PRO A 29 -12.78 -8.21 -3.22
CA PRO A 29 -13.92 -7.85 -4.06
C PRO A 29 -14.79 -6.74 -3.45
N GLY A 30 -15.12 -5.73 -4.27
CA GLY A 30 -15.92 -4.57 -3.84
C GLY A 30 -15.11 -3.46 -3.15
N TRP A 31 -13.79 -3.60 -3.07
CA TRP A 31 -12.86 -2.55 -2.64
C TRP A 31 -12.01 -2.08 -3.81
N GLU A 32 -11.52 -0.85 -3.73
CA GLU A 32 -10.55 -0.29 -4.66
C GLU A 32 -9.15 -0.32 -4.05
N ALA A 33 -8.14 -0.75 -4.81
CA ALA A 33 -6.74 -0.59 -4.41
C ALA A 33 -6.26 0.85 -4.68
N ILE A 34 -5.70 1.50 -3.66
CA ILE A 34 -5.39 2.95 -3.65
C ILE A 34 -3.88 3.20 -3.66
N GLY A 35 -3.12 2.35 -2.98
CA GLY A 35 -1.67 2.41 -2.94
C GLY A 35 -1.09 1.15 -2.31
N TYR A 36 0.18 0.90 -2.53
CA TYR A 36 0.87 -0.28 -2.04
C TYR A 36 2.36 -0.03 -1.81
N VAL A 37 2.96 -0.89 -1.01
CA VAL A 37 4.41 -1.02 -0.86
C VAL A 37 4.77 -2.50 -0.84
N LYS A 38 5.77 -2.89 -1.63
CA LYS A 38 6.32 -4.24 -1.58
C LYS A 38 7.09 -4.41 -0.27
N THR A 39 6.62 -5.31 0.57
CA THR A 39 7.20 -5.55 1.89
C THR A 39 8.27 -6.64 1.83
N TYR A 40 8.12 -7.66 0.97
CA TYR A 40 9.10 -8.72 0.82
C TYR A 40 8.95 -9.49 -0.50
N GLU A 41 9.97 -10.24 -0.88
CA GLU A 41 9.94 -11.22 -1.98
C GLU A 41 10.51 -12.54 -1.46
N TRP A 42 9.66 -13.56 -1.43
CA TRP A 42 10.02 -14.92 -1.11
C TRP A 42 10.35 -15.67 -2.40
N ARG A 43 11.54 -16.28 -2.45
CA ARG A 43 11.96 -17.14 -3.56
C ARG A 43 11.93 -18.59 -3.11
N TRP A 44 10.89 -19.30 -3.52
CA TRP A 44 10.72 -20.72 -3.28
C TRP A 44 11.33 -21.53 -4.44
N ARG A 45 11.43 -22.85 -4.25
CA ARG A 45 11.94 -23.74 -5.31
C ARG A 45 11.00 -23.79 -6.52
N ASP A 46 9.72 -23.58 -6.28
CA ASP A 46 8.59 -23.73 -7.20
C ASP A 46 7.95 -22.40 -7.61
N GLY A 47 8.53 -21.27 -7.23
CA GLY A 47 8.11 -19.94 -7.70
C GLY A 47 8.43 -18.81 -6.74
N THR A 48 8.01 -17.62 -7.12
CA THR A 48 8.14 -16.39 -6.33
C THR A 48 6.82 -16.00 -5.69
N GLU A 49 6.87 -15.53 -4.46
CA GLU A 49 5.75 -14.91 -3.74
C GLU A 49 6.17 -13.51 -3.30
N GLU A 50 5.34 -12.53 -3.58
CA GLU A 50 5.59 -11.14 -3.21
C GLU A 50 4.58 -10.68 -2.16
N ASP A 51 5.11 -10.12 -1.08
CA ASP A 51 4.32 -9.59 0.01
C ASP A 51 4.12 -8.09 -0.19
N TYR A 52 2.89 -7.62 -0.01
CA TYR A 52 2.53 -6.21 -0.11
C TYR A 52 1.71 -5.75 1.10
N SER A 53 2.05 -4.58 1.62
CA SER A 53 1.12 -3.78 2.40
C SER A 53 0.39 -2.85 1.43
N ALA A 54 -0.92 -2.73 1.56
CA ALA A 54 -1.72 -1.92 0.66
C ALA A 54 -2.78 -1.12 1.41
N ILE A 55 -3.24 -0.05 0.79
CA ILE A 55 -4.42 0.69 1.22
C ILE A 55 -5.53 0.38 0.23
N ILE A 56 -6.65 -0.12 0.76
CA ILE A 56 -7.87 -0.34 0.00
C ILE A 56 -8.98 0.57 0.52
N ARG A 57 -9.92 0.92 -0.35
CA ARG A 57 -11.05 1.80 -0.03
C ARG A 57 -12.37 1.21 -0.49
N ARG A 58 -13.41 1.40 0.32
CA ARG A 58 -14.81 1.20 -0.09
C ARG A 58 -15.65 2.34 0.48
N ASN A 59 -16.20 3.19 -0.39
CA ASN A 59 -16.83 4.45 -0.01
C ASN A 59 -15.84 5.32 0.81
N ASP A 60 -16.20 5.72 2.03
CA ASP A 60 -15.36 6.49 2.95
C ASP A 60 -14.54 5.61 3.92
N GLU A 61 -14.63 4.29 3.81
CA GLU A 61 -13.88 3.34 4.63
C GLU A 61 -12.52 3.03 3.96
N TYR A 62 -11.44 3.16 4.72
CA TYR A 62 -10.09 2.84 4.29
C TYR A 62 -9.50 1.76 5.20
N LEU A 63 -8.85 0.77 4.60
CA LEU A 63 -8.16 -0.28 5.33
C LEU A 63 -6.71 -0.39 4.87
N TRP A 64 -5.81 -0.49 5.84
CA TRP A 64 -4.49 -1.04 5.66
C TRP A 64 -4.60 -2.56 5.65
N VAL A 65 -4.14 -3.19 4.57
CA VAL A 65 -4.22 -4.64 4.37
C VAL A 65 -2.87 -5.24 4.00
N HIS A 66 -2.72 -6.54 4.26
CA HIS A 66 -1.63 -7.34 3.72
C HIS A 66 -2.14 -8.25 2.60
N VAL A 67 -1.34 -8.46 1.57
CA VAL A 67 -1.71 -9.30 0.41
C VAL A 67 -0.48 -9.98 -0.18
N TRP A 68 -0.65 -11.23 -0.58
CA TRP A 68 0.35 -12.07 -1.22
C TRP A 68 0.05 -12.22 -2.70
N LEU A 69 1.05 -11.97 -3.53
CA LEU A 69 0.99 -12.11 -4.98
C LEU A 69 1.94 -13.23 -5.42
N TYR A 70 1.40 -14.34 -5.93
CA TYR A 70 2.18 -15.48 -6.41
C TYR A 70 2.54 -15.34 -7.89
N GLU A 71 3.71 -15.82 -8.29
CA GLU A 71 4.17 -15.79 -9.69
C GLU A 71 3.21 -16.52 -10.65
N ASP A 72 2.54 -17.57 -10.18
CA ASP A 72 1.53 -18.34 -10.93
C ASP A 72 0.20 -17.58 -11.16
N GLY A 73 0.12 -16.32 -10.72
CA GLY A 73 -1.04 -15.45 -10.88
C GLY A 73 -2.04 -15.53 -9.72
N ARG A 74 -1.89 -16.47 -8.79
CA ARG A 74 -2.73 -16.49 -7.58
C ARG A 74 -2.51 -15.23 -6.74
N THR A 75 -3.54 -14.85 -6.01
CA THR A 75 -3.51 -13.76 -5.05
C THR A 75 -4.25 -14.17 -3.79
N GLN A 76 -3.73 -13.80 -2.63
CA GLN A 76 -4.30 -14.18 -1.34
C GLN A 76 -4.30 -13.01 -0.35
N GLN A 77 -5.39 -12.86 0.40
CA GLN A 77 -5.47 -11.91 1.51
C GLN A 77 -4.55 -12.38 2.65
N GLY A 78 -3.73 -11.46 3.17
CA GLY A 78 -3.02 -11.66 4.42
C GLY A 78 -3.94 -11.44 5.63
N TYR A 79 -3.44 -11.79 6.82
CA TYR A 79 -4.22 -11.70 8.06
C TYR A 79 -4.47 -10.27 8.56
N VAL A 80 -3.67 -9.29 8.13
CA VAL A 80 -3.78 -7.91 8.61
C VAL A 80 -4.81 -7.15 7.78
N GLN A 81 -5.84 -6.63 8.45
CA GLN A 81 -6.78 -5.64 7.93
C GLN A 81 -7.11 -4.65 9.05
N ARG A 82 -6.77 -3.38 8.88
CA ARG A 82 -6.80 -2.38 9.96
C ARG A 82 -7.27 -1.02 9.45
N ALA A 83 -8.23 -0.42 10.14
CA ALA A 83 -8.72 0.94 9.85
C ALA A 83 -7.97 2.03 10.62
N ASP A 84 -7.19 1.65 11.63
CA ASP A 84 -6.51 2.53 12.61
C ASP A 84 -5.05 2.81 12.23
N PHE A 85 -4.73 2.83 10.93
CA PHE A 85 -3.38 3.15 10.47
C PHE A 85 -3.04 4.62 10.69
N GLU A 86 -1.77 4.88 10.97
CA GLU A 86 -1.26 6.21 11.28
C GLU A 86 -0.15 6.64 10.30
N PRO A 87 0.12 7.95 10.15
CA PRO A 87 1.14 8.46 9.23
C PRO A 87 2.52 7.83 9.47
N HIS A 88 2.88 7.61 10.74
CA HIS A 88 4.19 7.08 11.12
C HIS A 88 4.42 5.63 10.61
N TRP A 89 3.36 4.87 10.28
CA TRP A 89 3.54 3.54 9.69
C TRP A 89 4.05 3.62 8.26
N PHE A 90 3.63 4.62 7.48
CA PHE A 90 4.16 4.87 6.15
C PHE A 90 5.64 5.25 6.23
N ASP A 91 5.99 6.16 7.15
CA ASP A 91 7.39 6.57 7.41
C ASP A 91 8.31 5.38 7.73
N LEU A 92 7.80 4.36 8.44
CA LEU A 92 8.59 3.18 8.79
C LEU A 92 9.02 2.37 7.56
N TYR A 93 8.24 2.37 6.47
CA TYR A 93 8.61 1.72 5.22
C TYR A 93 9.56 2.60 4.42
N GLU A 94 9.29 3.90 4.31
CA GLU A 94 10.16 4.86 3.63
C GLU A 94 11.58 4.86 4.22
N LYS A 95 11.70 4.87 5.55
CA LYS A 95 13.00 4.76 6.26
C LYS A 95 13.75 3.46 5.99
N LYS A 96 13.07 2.41 5.53
CA LYS A 96 13.66 1.12 5.15
C LYS A 96 13.95 1.03 3.64
N GLY A 97 13.81 2.13 2.90
CA GLY A 97 13.96 2.17 1.44
C GLY A 97 12.83 1.46 0.70
N LYS A 98 11.66 1.31 1.33
CA LYS A 98 10.47 0.69 0.74
C LYS A 98 9.46 1.79 0.48
N HIS A 99 9.44 2.26 -0.76
CA HIS A 99 8.65 3.41 -1.15
C HIS A 99 7.19 3.03 -1.42
N TRP A 100 6.28 3.82 -0.88
CA TRP A 100 4.85 3.70 -1.17
C TRP A 100 4.54 4.21 -2.57
N VAL A 101 3.87 3.35 -3.34
CA VAL A 101 3.37 3.66 -4.68
C VAL A 101 1.89 3.94 -4.59
N TRP A 102 1.45 5.08 -5.14
CA TRP A 102 0.08 5.56 -5.03
C TRP A 102 -0.59 5.60 -6.39
N ARG A 103 -1.87 5.21 -6.44
CA ARG A 103 -2.69 5.29 -7.66
C ARG A 103 -2.80 6.71 -8.19
N SER A 104 -2.89 7.69 -7.28
CA SER A 104 -2.87 9.12 -7.61
C SER A 104 -2.42 9.96 -6.41
N LEU A 105 -2.05 11.22 -6.67
CA LEU A 105 -1.72 12.20 -5.64
C LEU A 105 -2.92 12.49 -4.71
N ASP A 106 -4.12 12.59 -5.28
CA ASP A 106 -5.36 12.84 -4.53
C ASP A 106 -5.69 11.69 -3.59
N ASP A 107 -5.53 10.46 -4.08
CA ASP A 107 -5.70 9.25 -3.28
C ASP A 107 -4.75 9.21 -2.09
N ARG A 108 -3.45 9.48 -2.32
CA ARG A 108 -2.45 9.61 -1.24
C ARG A 108 -2.90 10.64 -0.21
N ASN A 109 -3.25 11.85 -0.66
CA ASN A 109 -3.60 12.94 0.24
C ASN A 109 -4.82 12.57 1.12
N ARG A 110 -5.84 11.94 0.56
CA ARG A 110 -7.01 11.43 1.30
C ARG A 110 -6.65 10.37 2.33
N VAL A 111 -5.77 9.43 1.98
CA VAL A 111 -5.29 8.41 2.92
C VAL A 111 -4.57 9.06 4.11
N PHE A 112 -3.71 10.06 3.87
CA PHE A 112 -3.03 10.76 4.96
C PHE A 112 -3.95 11.64 5.81
N GLU A 113 -5.05 12.17 5.25
CA GLU A 113 -6.09 12.83 6.05
C GLU A 113 -6.77 11.84 7.00
N VAL A 114 -7.11 10.63 6.55
CA VAL A 114 -7.66 9.57 7.40
C VAL A 114 -6.65 9.14 8.46
N ALA A 115 -5.41 8.89 8.06
CA ALA A 115 -4.35 8.46 8.98
C ALA A 115 -4.13 9.46 10.12
N ARG A 116 -4.15 10.77 9.84
CA ARG A 116 -4.01 11.80 10.88
C ARG A 116 -5.19 11.82 11.86
N LYS A 117 -6.42 11.54 11.39
CA LYS A 117 -7.60 11.45 12.26
C LYS A 117 -7.53 10.26 13.21
N ASN A 118 -6.83 9.19 12.82
CA ASN A 118 -6.63 8.02 13.68
C ASN A 118 -5.68 8.26 14.86
N MET A 119 -4.87 9.33 14.82
CA MET A 119 -3.91 9.65 15.89
C MET A 119 -4.56 10.20 17.17
N GLY A 120 -5.84 10.57 17.12
CA GLY A 120 -6.55 11.23 18.23
C GLY A 120 -6.44 12.75 18.21
#